data_AF-A0A9C8NWL4-F1
#
_entry.id   AF-A0A9C8NWL4-F1
#
_cell.length_a   1.000
_cell.length_b   1.000
_cell.length_c   1.000
_cell.angle_alpha   90.00
_cell.angle_beta   90.00
_cell.angle_gamma   90.00
#
_symmetry.space_group_name_H-M   'P 1'
#
loop_
_entity.id
_entity.type
_entity.pdbx_description
1 polymer ?
#
loop_
_entity_poly.entity_id
_entity_poly.type
_entity_poly.pdbx_seq_one_letter_code
_entity_poly.pdbx_strand_id
1 'polypeptide(L)' 'MAKQKLTFEEAMTTLEQIVTAIEEGDVPLEESIEKYADGIKLIKQCRTILDDAEKKIQLLAKGAGDGLVAEGELEGGEDD' A
#
# COMPACT_ATOMS: atom_id res chain seq x y z
N MET A 1 2.89 1.90 23.54
CA MET A 1 2.63 0.56 22.98
C MET A 1 2.93 0.64 21.49
N ALA A 2 3.69 -0.30 20.93
CA ALA A 2 4.06 -0.26 19.51
C ALA A 2 2.80 -0.49 18.64
N LYS A 3 2.48 0.48 17.79
CA LYS A 3 1.38 0.36 16.81
C LYS A 3 1.79 -0.76 15.83
N GLN A 4 1.11 -1.90 15.86
CA GLN A 4 1.36 -2.99 14.92
C GLN A 4 1.15 -2.45 13.50
N LYS A 5 2.09 -2.74 12.59
CA LYS A 5 1.89 -2.45 11.16
C LYS A 5 0.79 -3.36 10.64
N LEU A 6 -0.18 -2.78 9.92
CA LEU A 6 -1.24 -3.54 9.28
C LEU A 6 -0.64 -4.52 8.25
N THR A 7 -1.31 -5.65 8.06
CA THR A 7 -1.09 -6.51 6.89
C THR A 7 -1.58 -5.81 5.62
N PHE A 8 -1.20 -6.31 4.44
CA PHE A 8 -1.61 -5.72 3.16
C PHE A 8 -3.14 -5.72 3.02
N GLU A 9 -3.76 -6.84 3.38
CA GLU A 9 -5.19 -7.10 3.29
C GLU A 9 -5.96 -6.19 4.24
N GLU A 10 -5.50 -6.04 5.49
CA GLU A 10 -6.10 -5.10 6.44
C GLU A 10 -5.97 -3.64 5.97
N ALA A 11 -4.82 -3.27 5.42
CA ALA A 11 -4.61 -1.93 4.88
C ALA A 11 -5.52 -1.67 3.66
N MET A 12 -5.72 -2.66 2.80
CA MET A 12 -6.58 -2.56 1.64
C MET A 12 -8.06 -2.49 2.02
N THR A 13 -8.52 -3.34 2.95
CA THR A 13 -9.88 -3.25 3.50
C THR A 13 -10.16 -1.88 4.12
N THR A 14 -9.19 -1.31 4.83
CA THR A 14 -9.34 0.04 5.41
C THR A 14 -9.40 1.10 4.32
N LEU A 15 -8.60 0.97 3.25
CA LEU A 15 -8.61 1.90 2.13
C LEU A 15 -9.95 1.86 1.38
N GLU A 16 -10.51 0.67 1.15
CA GLU A 16 -11.84 0.49 0.55
C GLU A 16 -12.92 1.19 1.38
N GLN A 17 -12.91 1.01 2.70
CA GLN A 17 -13.85 1.69 3.60
C GLN A 17 -13.75 3.21 3.53
N ILE A 18 -12.52 3.74 3.44
CA ILE A 18 -12.28 5.19 3.28
C ILE A 18 -12.88 5.69 1.96
N VAL A 19 -12.63 4.97 0.86
CA VAL A 19 -13.14 5.33 -0.46
C VAL A 19 -14.66 5.31 -0.45
N THR A 20 -15.28 4.24 0.03
CA THR A 20 -16.74 4.12 0.13
C THR A 20 -17.34 5.27 0.94
N ALA A 21 -16.76 5.60 2.10
CA ALA A 21 -17.27 6.69 2.93
C ALA A 21 -17.20 8.06 2.22
N ILE A 22 -16.15 8.31 1.43
CA ILE A 22 -16.03 9.56 0.65
C ILE A 22 -17.02 9.56 -0.52
N GLU A 23 -17.19 8.45 -1.21
CA GLU A 23 -18.08 8.32 -2.38
C GLU A 23 -19.57 8.42 -2.00
N GLU A 24 -19.96 7.92 -0.83
CA GLU A 24 -21.33 8.04 -0.31
C GLU A 24 -21.73 9.49 -0.04
N GLY A 25 -20.74 10.40 0.15
CA GLY A 25 -21.00 11.83 0.34
C GLY A 25 -21.62 12.19 1.69
N ASP A 26 -21.75 11.22 2.60
CA ASP A 26 -22.29 11.39 3.94
C ASP A 26 -21.26 11.94 4.95
N VAL A 27 -20.04 12.20 4.48
CA VAL A 27 -18.92 12.66 5.30
C VAL A 27 -18.70 14.17 5.10
N PRO A 28 -18.63 14.98 6.18
CA PRO A 28 -18.28 16.40 6.08
C PRO A 28 -16.96 16.64 5.34
N LEU A 29 -16.81 17.82 4.74
CA LEU A 29 -15.62 18.16 3.94
C LEU A 29 -14.32 17.99 4.75
N GLU A 30 -14.25 18.55 5.96
CA GLU A 30 -13.09 18.42 6.84
C GLU A 30 -12.74 16.95 7.13
N GLU A 31 -13.73 16.10 7.42
CA GLU A 31 -13.50 14.68 7.68
C GLU A 31 -13.10 13.93 6.39
N SER A 32 -13.61 14.34 5.24
CA SER A 32 -13.20 13.79 3.93
C SER A 32 -11.73 14.06 3.63
N ILE A 33 -11.22 15.25 4.01
CA ILE A 33 -9.80 15.61 3.89
C ILE A 33 -8.93 14.75 4.82
N GLU A 34 -9.37 14.53 6.06
CA GLU A 34 -8.67 13.65 7.00
C GLU A 34 -8.62 12.20 6.50
N LYS A 35 -9.76 11.66 6.06
CA LYS A 35 -9.87 10.33 5.47
C LYS A 35 -8.99 10.17 4.23
N TYR A 36 -8.94 11.18 3.37
CA TYR A 36 -8.04 11.19 2.21
C TYR A 36 -6.56 11.10 2.64
N ALA A 37 -6.14 11.90 3.61
CA ALA A 37 -4.77 11.86 4.13
C ALA A 37 -4.42 10.49 4.73
N ASP A 38 -5.37 9.85 5.41
CA ASP A 38 -5.20 8.49 5.92
C ASP A 38 -5.14 7.45 4.79
N GLY A 39 -5.94 7.61 3.74
CA GLY A 39 -5.86 6.81 2.51
C GLY A 39 -4.47 6.86 1.86
N ILE A 40 -3.87 8.04 1.76
CA ILE A 40 -2.50 8.20 1.24
C ILE A 40 -1.48 7.45 2.09
N LYS A 41 -1.61 7.50 3.42
CA LYS A 41 -0.71 6.74 4.33
C LYS A 41 -0.87 5.23 4.12
N LEU A 42 -2.09 4.74 3.96
CA LEU A 42 -2.36 3.32 3.69
C LEU A 42 -1.76 2.88 2.36
N ILE A 43 -1.90 3.69 1.30
CA ILE A 43 -1.28 3.41 0.00
C ILE A 43 0.24 3.28 0.12
N LYS A 44 0.90 4.20 0.84
CA LYS A 44 2.35 4.12 1.10
C LYS A 44 2.74 2.85 1.86
N GLN A 45 1.92 2.43 2.83
CA GLN A 45 2.12 1.18 3.56
C GLN A 45 1.96 -0.04 2.66
N CYS A 46 0.91 -0.10 1.84
CA CYS A 46 0.69 -1.18 0.87
C CYS A 46 1.87 -1.34 -0.08
N ARG A 47 2.38 -0.24 -0.64
CA ARG A 47 3.58 -0.24 -1.49
C ARG A 47 4.78 -0.83 -0.77
N THR A 48 5.04 -0.39 0.46
CA THR A 48 6.15 -0.92 1.27
C THR A 48 6.05 -2.44 1.46
N ILE A 49 4.84 -2.94 1.75
CA ILE A 49 4.61 -4.38 1.93
C ILE A 49 4.86 -5.16 0.63
N LEU A 50 4.40 -4.62 -0.50
CA LEU A 50 4.62 -5.22 -1.82
C LEU A 50 6.11 -5.23 -2.19
N ASP A 51 6.83 -4.13 -1.97
CA ASP A 51 8.27 -4.03 -2.24
C ASP A 51 9.07 -5.06 -1.41
N ASP A 52 8.71 -5.23 -0.14
CA ASP A 52 9.35 -6.21 0.73
C ASP A 52 9.03 -7.65 0.31
N ALA A 53 7.80 -7.91 -0.12
CA ALA A 53 7.40 -9.20 -0.68
C ALA A 53 8.15 -9.52 -1.98
N GLU A 54 8.27 -8.54 -2.88
CA GLU A 54 9.01 -8.68 -4.13
C GLU A 54 10.48 -8.99 -3.89
N LYS A 55 11.16 -8.21 -3.03
CA LYS A 55 12.56 -8.47 -2.64
C LYS A 55 12.75 -9.89 -2.11
N LYS A 56 11.81 -10.37 -1.29
CA LYS A 56 11.86 -11.74 -0.76
C LYS A 56 11.72 -12.78 -1.87
N ILE A 57 10.83 -12.58 -2.83
CA ILE A 57 10.68 -13.45 -4.01
C ILE A 57 11.96 -13.44 -4.84
N GLN A 58 12.54 -12.27 -5.12
CA GLN A 58 13.79 -12.15 -5.88
C GLN A 58 14.96 -12.88 -5.22
N LEU A 59 15.08 -12.81 -3.88
CA LEU A 59 16.11 -13.55 -3.13
C LEU A 59 15.92 -15.07 -3.25
N LEU A 60 14.67 -15.56 -3.16
CA LEU A 60 14.36 -16.97 -3.31
C LEU A 60 14.65 -17.46 -4.74
N ALA A 61 14.31 -16.68 -5.75
CA ALA A 61 14.59 -17.00 -7.16
C ALA A 61 16.10 -17.09 -7.44
N LYS A 62 16.89 -16.11 -6.96
CA LYS A 62 18.35 -16.14 -7.06
C LYS A 62 18.98 -17.36 -6.39
N GLY A 63 18.42 -17.81 -5.26
CA GLY A 63 18.86 -19.01 -4.56
C GLY A 63 18.47 -20.33 -5.25
N ALA A 64 17.40 -20.33 -6.04
CA ALA A 64 16.89 -21.49 -6.77
C ALA A 64 17.58 -21.74 -8.12
N GLY A 65 18.46 -20.83 -8.56
CA GLY A 65 19.17 -20.93 -9.84
C GLY A 65 18.31 -20.64 -11.08
N ASP A 66 17.04 -20.29 -10.89
CA ASP A 66 16.10 -19.98 -11.96
C ASP A 66 15.90 -18.46 -12.02
N GLY A 67 16.32 -17.86 -13.14
CA GLY A 67 16.33 -16.42 -13.36
C GLY A 67 14.94 -15.85 -13.56
N LEU A 68 14.15 -15.76 -12.48
CA LEU A 68 12.92 -14.97 -12.50
C LEU A 68 13.29 -13.49 -12.43
N VAL A 69 13.32 -12.85 -13.60
CA VAL A 69 13.33 -11.39 -13.73
C VAL A 69 11.93 -10.89 -13.39
N ALA A 70 11.78 -10.26 -12.23
CA ALA A 70 10.60 -9.46 -11.94
C ALA A 70 10.76 -8.14 -12.72
N GLU A 71 10.27 -8.11 -13.95
CA GLU A 71 10.12 -6.85 -14.69
C GLU A 71 8.86 -6.14 -14.19
N GLY A 72 9.07 -5.09 -13.41
CA GLY A 72 8.01 -4.31 -12.80
C GLY A 72 8.53 -3.00 -12.24
N GLU A 73 9.15 -2.17 -13.08
CA GLU A 73 9.31 -0.74 -12.77
C GLU A 73 7.93 -0.11 -12.70
N LEU A 74 7.35 -0.07 -11.50
CA LEU A 74 6.41 1.00 -11.19
C LEU A 74 7.28 2.17 -10.73
N GLU A 75 7.69 3.02 -11.69
CA GLU A 75 8.14 4.38 -11.39
C GLU A 75 7.03 5.07 -10.59
N GLY A 76 7.08 4.96 -9.27
CA GLY A 76 6.47 5.92 -8.39
C GLY A 76 7.23 7.21 -8.60
N GLY A 77 6.70 8.06 -9.48
CA GLY A 77 7.25 9.37 -9.80
C GLY A 77 7.81 10.07 -8.57
N GLU A 78 9.00 10.64 -8.75
CA GLU A 78 9.72 11.48 -7.82
C GLU A 78 8.75 12.45 -7.11
N ASP A 79 8.56 12.28 -5.80
CA ASP A 79 8.08 13.35 -4.92
C ASP A 79 9.31 14.22 -4.59
N ASP A 80 9.60 15.20 -5.46
CA ASP A 80 10.29 16.46 -5.13
C ASP A 80 9.22 17.53 -4.80
#